data_AF-A0A3G6S0J7-F1
#
_entry.id   AF-A0A3G6S0J7-F1
#
_cell.length_a   1.000
_cell.length_b   1.000
_cell.length_c   1.000
_cell.angle_alpha   90.00
_cell.angle_beta   90.00
_cell.angle_gamma   90.00
#
_symmetry.space_group_name_H-M   'P 1'
#
loop_
_entity.id
_entity.type
_entity.pdbx_description
1 polymer ?
#
loop_
_entity_poly.entity_id
_entity_poly.type
_entity_poly.pdbx_seq_one_letter_code
_entity_poly.pdbx_strand_id
1 'polypeptide(L)' 'MIGAREFISKEIEKLNGLISNGIDKESNTQLKKELSELMYLLAISDRYQISKKTIDTMLELPDSNTGS' A
#
# COMPACT_ATOMS: atom_id res chain seq x y z
N MET A 1 -21.09 -2.82 -1.06
CA MET A 1 -19.76 -3.18 -0.52
C MET A 1 -18.77 -2.24 -1.19
N ILE A 2 -18.04 -1.42 -0.44
CA ILE A 2 -17.07 -0.47 -1.01
C ILE A 2 -15.80 -1.26 -1.31
N GLY A 3 -15.26 -1.16 -2.53
CA GLY A 3 -14.02 -1.84 -2.89
C GLY A 3 -12.81 -1.24 -2.16
N ALA A 4 -11.77 -2.04 -1.88
CA ALA A 4 -10.59 -1.57 -1.17
C ALA A 4 -9.95 -0.32 -1.81
N ARG A 5 -9.88 -0.26 -3.15
CA ARG A 5 -9.39 0.92 -3.88
C ARG A 5 -10.24 2.16 -3.62
N GLU A 6 -11.57 2.03 -3.70
CA GLU A 6 -12.51 3.13 -3.48
C GLU A 6 -12.47 3.61 -2.03
N PHE A 7 -12.31 2.70 -1.07
CA PHE A 7 -12.10 3.05 0.33
C PHE A 7 -10.83 3.87 0.53
N ILE A 8 -9.68 3.39 0.03
CA ILE A 8 -8.40 4.07 0.19
C ILE A 8 -8.42 5.46 -0.49
N SER A 9 -9.03 5.60 -1.66
CA SER A 9 -9.17 6.90 -2.33
C SER A 9 -9.93 7.92 -1.47
N LYS A 10 -11.04 7.52 -0.84
CA LYS A 10 -11.83 8.39 0.05
C LYS A 10 -11.03 8.82 1.29
N GLU A 11 -10.25 7.91 1.87
CA GLU A 11 -9.41 8.24 3.02
C GLU A 11 -8.27 9.21 2.64
N ILE A 12 -7.67 9.07 1.45
CA ILE A 12 -6.69 10.04 0.95
C ILE A 12 -7.31 11.44 0.77
N GLU A 13 -8.53 11.53 0.25
CA GLU A 13 -9.25 12.81 0.14
C GLU A 13 -9.49 13.45 1.51
N LYS A 14 -9.91 12.66 2.50
CA LYS A 14 -10.07 13.12 3.88
C LYS A 14 -8.76 13.61 4.48
N LEU A 15 -7.66 12.88 4.29
CA LEU A 15 -6.34 13.26 4.76
C LEU A 15 -5.85 14.57 4.11
N ASN A 16 -6.14 14.77 2.81
CA ASN A 16 -5.85 16.04 2.15
C ASN A 16 -6.56 17.22 2.83
N GLY A 17 -7.82 17.04 3.23
CA GLY A 17 -8.57 18.04 3.99
C GLY A 17 -7.92 18.34 5.35
N LEU A 18 -7.56 17.30 6.11
CA LEU A 18 -6.89 17.46 7.41
C LEU A 18 -5.53 18.15 7.31
N ILE A 19 -4.70 17.75 6.34
CA ILE A 19 -3.40 18.36 6.04
C ILE A 19 -3.55 19.83 5.66
N SER A 20 -4.52 20.16 4.82
CA SER A 20 -4.77 21.55 4.38
C SER A 20 -5.23 22.44 5.54
N ASN A 21 -5.95 21.87 6.50
CA ASN A 21 -6.38 22.54 7.72
C ASN A 21 -5.29 22.58 8.81
N GLY A 22 -4.10 22.02 8.55
CA GLY A 22 -2.97 22.00 9.49
C GLY A 22 -3.13 21.04 10.66
N ILE A 23 -4.13 20.17 10.65
CA ILE A 23 -4.39 19.18 11.72
C ILE A 23 -3.42 18.02 11.55
N ASP A 24 -2.65 17.71 12.60
CA ASP A 24 -1.70 16.58 12.69
C ASP A 24 -0.92 16.35 11.38
N LYS A 25 -0.42 17.45 10.81
CA LYS A 25 0.07 17.50 9.42
C LYS A 25 1.09 16.42 9.10
N GLU A 26 2.02 16.17 10.02
CA GLU A 26 3.07 15.17 9.85
C GLU A 26 2.50 13.75 9.80
N SER A 27 1.74 13.35 10.82
CA SER A 27 1.10 12.03 10.88
C SER A 27 0.13 11.80 9.71
N ASN A 28 -0.66 12.81 9.33
CA ASN A 28 -1.58 12.70 8.20
C ASN A 28 -0.84 12.63 6.85
N THR A 29 0.30 13.33 6.71
CA THR A 29 1.16 13.22 5.52
C THR A 29 1.78 11.83 5.42
N GLN A 30 2.25 11.28 6.54
CA GLN A 30 2.81 9.94 6.61
C GLN A 30 1.75 8.88 6.25
N LEU A 31 0.56 8.93 6.85
CA LEU A 31 -0.53 8.01 6.54
C LEU A 31 -0.96 8.11 5.08
N LYS A 32 -1.05 9.33 4.52
CA LYS A 32 -1.36 9.52 3.09
C LYS A 32 -0.34 8.84 2.19
N LYS A 33 0.95 8.88 2.54
CA LYS A 33 2.02 8.22 1.80
C LYS A 33 1.84 6.69 1.83
N GLU A 34 1.62 6.12 3.00
CA GLU A 34 1.40 4.67 3.18
C GLU A 34 0.18 4.17 2.38
N LEU A 35 -0.92 4.93 2.39
CA LEU A 35 -2.11 4.60 1.59
C LEU A 35 -1.87 4.68 0.08
N SER A 36 -1.02 5.62 -0.37
CA SER A 36 -0.65 5.74 -1.78
C SER A 36 0.24 4.57 -2.22
N GLU A 37 1.17 4.14 -1.37
CA GLU A 37 2.01 2.95 -1.60
C GLU A 37 1.16 1.68 -1.67
N LEU A 38 0.19 1.50 -0.75
CA LEU A 38 -0.74 0.38 -0.80
C LEU A 38 -1.56 0.36 -2.09
N MET A 39 -2.03 1.52 -2.55
CA MET A 39 -2.77 1.63 -3.80
C MET A 39 -1.94 1.23 -5.03
N TYR A 40 -0.64 1.56 -5.00
CA TYR A 40 0.31 1.12 -6.02
C TYR A 40 0.50 -0.40 -5.99
N LEU A 41 0.65 -1.01 -4.80
CA LEU A 41 0.77 -2.46 -4.67
C LEU A 41 -0.49 -3.20 -5.15
N LEU A 42 -1.68 -2.69 -4.86
CA LEU A 42 -2.94 -3.22 -5.40
C LEU A 42 -2.98 -3.11 -6.93
N ALA A 43 -2.48 -2.00 -7.49
CA ALA A 43 -2.36 -1.82 -8.93
C ALA A 43 -1.43 -2.82 -9.60
N ILE A 44 -0.28 -3.11 -8.96
CA ILE A 44 0.65 -4.16 -9.42
C ILE A 44 0.00 -5.53 -9.32
N SER A 45 -0.62 -5.86 -8.18
CA SER A 45 -1.25 -7.17 -7.97
C SER A 45 -2.29 -7.47 -9.05
N ASP A 46 -3.17 -6.50 -9.34
CA ASP A 46 -4.18 -6.65 -10.39
C ASP A 46 -3.57 -6.73 -11.79
N ARG A 47 -2.55 -5.88 -12.09
CA ARG A 47 -1.91 -5.83 -13.42
C ARG A 47 -1.17 -7.11 -13.77
N TYR A 48 -0.45 -7.67 -12.81
CA TYR A 48 0.42 -8.82 -13.04
C TYR A 48 -0.24 -10.14 -12.61
N GLN A 49 -1.53 -10.12 -12.21
CA GLN A 49 -2.24 -11.25 -11.60
C GLN A 49 -1.38 -11.95 -10.54
N ILE A 50 -0.59 -11.17 -9.80
CA ILE A 50 0.35 -11.72 -8.83
C ILE A 50 -0.51 -12.28 -7.72
N SER A 51 -0.63 -13.60 -7.75
CA SER A 51 -1.35 -14.34 -6.72
C SER A 51 -0.69 -14.06 -5.38
N LYS A 52 -1.49 -14.09 -4.30
CA LYS A 52 -0.96 -13.99 -2.93
C LYS A 52 0.24 -14.94 -2.72
N LYS A 53 0.14 -16.15 -3.28
CA LYS A 53 1.21 -17.15 -3.30
C LYS A 53 2.52 -16.60 -3.88
N THR A 54 2.49 -15.86 -4.98
CA THR A 54 3.67 -15.27 -5.62
C THR A 54 4.30 -14.17 -4.79
N ILE A 55 3.49 -13.37 -4.07
CA ILE A 55 4.01 -12.38 -3.11
C ILE A 55 4.70 -13.10 -1.95
N ASP A 56 4.07 -14.14 -1.42
CA ASP A 56 4.63 -14.94 -0.32
C ASP A 56 5.98 -15.57 -0.72
N THR A 57 6.12 -16.10 -1.95
CA THR A 57 7.39 -16.67 -2.44
C THR A 57 8.48 -15.62 -2.72
N MET A 58 8.12 -14.37 -3.06
CA MET A 58 9.11 -13.29 -3.22
C MET A 58 9.63 -12.79 -1.86
N LEU A 59 8.85 -12.96 -0.80
CA LEU A 59 9.20 -12.58 0.57
C LEU A 59 9.89 -13.72 1.35
N GLU A 60 9.78 -14.96 0.87
CA GLU A 60 10.63 -16.06 1.32
C GLU A 60 12.08 -15.76 0.92
N LEU A 61 12.95 -15.62 1.93
CA LEU A 61 14.40 -15.60 1.71
C LEU A 61 14.79 -16.92 1.05
N PRO A 62 15.62 -16.90 -0.02
CA PRO A 62 16.07 -18.15 -0.63
C PRO A 62 16.73 -18.99 0.46
N ASP A 63 16.31 -20.24 0.60
CA ASP A 63 16.93 -21.20 1.51
C ASP A 63 18.44 -21.13 1.31
N SER A 64 19.14 -20.73 2.36
CA SER A 64 20.57 -20.44 2.32
C SER A 64 21.33 -21.69 1.85
N ASN A 65 21.67 -21.76 0.57
CA ASN A 65 22.55 -22.78 0.02
C ASN A 65 23.51 -22.22 -1.03
N THR A 66 23.85 -20.92 -0.94
CA THR A 66 25.08 -20.41 -1.57
C THR A 66 26.24 -20.57 -0.58
N GLY A 67 26.70 -21.80 -0.42
CA GLY A 67 27.80 -22.14 0.48
C GLY A 67 28.06 -23.64 0.53
N SER A 68 28.44 -24.23 -0.61
CA SER A 68 29.11 -25.54 -0.68
C SER A 68 30.20 -25.47 -1.73
#